data_AF-A0A520GRV0-F1
#
_entry.id   AF-A0A520GRV0-F1
#
_cell.length_a   1.000
_cell.length_b   1.000
_cell.length_c   1.000
_cell.angle_alpha   90.00
_cell.angle_beta   90.00
_cell.angle_gamma   90.00
#
_symmetry.space_group_name_H-M   'P 1'
#
loop_
_entity.id
_entity.type
_entity.pdbx_description
1 polymer ?
#
loop_
_entity_poly.entity_id
_entity_poly.type
_entity_poly.pdbx_seq_one_letter_code
_entity_poly.pdbx_strand_id
1 'polypeptide(L)'
;SVGLVFRLRQLRERVLRIRELLDCVLAPTPAPSVARLIGRLVIAGGERSSVRGLIATNSSLLAAKVTERSAEAGEHYITRDRPAYLRMLRQAAGGGALTAVTVLMKFAIVAVGLSAFWGGFWAGAMYAASFVTIQLLHLTLATKQPAMTAPAMAARLHRLKEQGGVEAFVDEVTHLVRSQVAAVLGNLGLVVPVMLGVAVLARAVLDHPVLDDAHARAVLKSLSLAGPTALYAAFTGVLLFAASIVAGWTENAFVLHRLDSALRHNPRIVAVLGPKRARRWAGFMRTHISGFAANISLGFMLGLAPAFAAFFGIALEVRHVTLSAGQIAAAAGSLGPDALRLPALWWAVAAIPATGALNVSVSFYFAFRLALRAHSVSRADRVLIRAAILARWRRRATSFFLPVGAGR
;
A
#
# COMPACT_ATOMS: atom_id res chain seq x y z
N SER A 1 1.34 -18.43 13.47
CA SER A 1 0.53 -19.22 14.45
C SER A 1 0.20 -18.38 15.68
N VAL A 2 -0.86 -17.57 15.61
CA VAL A 2 -1.15 -16.52 16.61
C VAL A 2 -1.81 -17.06 17.87
N GLY A 3 -2.65 -18.08 17.75
CA GLY A 3 -3.26 -18.74 18.91
C GLY A 3 -2.24 -19.43 19.81
N LEU A 4 -1.06 -19.80 19.28
CA LEU A 4 0.03 -20.37 20.06
C LEU A 4 0.84 -19.28 20.78
N VAL A 5 1.16 -18.18 20.09
CA VAL A 5 1.85 -17.02 20.68
C VAL A 5 1.00 -16.35 21.76
N PHE A 6 -0.31 -16.19 21.54
CA PHE A 6 -1.23 -15.70 22.55
C PHE A 6 -1.29 -16.63 23.77
N ARG A 7 -1.39 -17.94 23.54
CA ARG A 7 -1.37 -18.94 24.63
C ARG A 7 -0.05 -18.93 25.40
N LEU A 8 1.10 -18.80 24.71
CA LEU A 8 2.42 -18.66 25.33
C LEU A 8 2.54 -17.39 26.18
N ARG A 9 2.04 -16.26 25.66
CA ARG A 9 2.02 -15.00 26.41
C ARG A 9 1.12 -15.11 27.63
N GLN A 10 -0.07 -15.71 27.49
CA GLN A 10 -0.99 -15.94 28.60
C GLN A 10 -0.41 -16.90 29.64
N LEU A 11 0.27 -17.97 29.22
CA LEU A 11 0.97 -18.90 30.11
C LEU A 11 2.08 -18.20 30.88
N ARG A 12 2.90 -17.39 30.21
CA ARG A 12 3.95 -16.60 30.85
C ARG A 12 3.39 -15.66 31.92
N GLU A 13 2.33 -14.93 31.60
CA GLU A 13 1.66 -14.03 32.56
C GLU A 13 1.09 -14.81 33.76
N ARG A 14 0.50 -16.00 33.52
CA ARG A 14 0.02 -16.87 34.61
C ARG A 14 1.15 -17.36 35.51
N VAL A 15 2.27 -17.79 34.92
CA VAL A 15 3.46 -18.25 35.67
C VAL A 15 4.05 -17.12 36.52
N LEU A 16 4.17 -15.91 35.95
CA LEU A 16 4.65 -14.74 36.70
C LEU A 16 3.71 -14.41 37.86
N ARG A 17 2.40 -14.48 37.64
CA ARG A 17 1.40 -14.23 38.70
C ARG A 17 1.47 -15.28 39.81
N ILE A 18 1.62 -16.56 39.46
CA ILE A 18 1.79 -17.65 40.44
C ILE A 18 3.05 -17.42 41.27
N ARG A 19 4.16 -17.02 40.64
CA ARG A 19 5.41 -16.72 41.33
C ARG A 19 5.26 -15.59 42.33
N GLU A 20 4.57 -14.51 41.98
CA GLU A 20 4.34 -13.41 42.91
C GLU A 20 3.43 -13.77 44.08
N LEU A 21 2.43 -14.62 43.86
CA LEU A 21 1.59 -15.13 44.93
C LEU A 21 2.39 -16.04 45.86
N LEU A 22 3.26 -16.90 45.32
CA LEU A 22 4.17 -17.72 46.11
C LEU A 22 5.16 -16.86 46.91
N ASP A 23 5.72 -15.81 46.32
CA ASP A 23 6.59 -14.86 47.02
C ASP A 23 5.87 -14.09 48.14
N CYS A 24 4.54 -13.96 48.08
CA CYS A 24 3.75 -13.39 49.19
C CYS A 24 3.46 -14.40 50.30
N VAL A 25 3.34 -15.68 49.98
CA VAL A 25 2.99 -16.75 50.94
C VAL A 25 4.23 -17.33 51.64
N LEU A 26 5.34 -17.46 50.92
CA LEU A 26 6.54 -18.16 51.39
C LEU A 26 7.63 -17.22 51.92
N ALA A 27 7.52 -15.90 51.72
CA ALA A 27 8.55 -14.98 52.17
C ALA A 27 8.55 -14.85 53.71
N PRO A 28 9.74 -14.89 54.35
CA PRO A 28 9.87 -14.65 55.80
C PRO A 28 9.33 -13.28 56.22
N THR A 29 9.40 -12.30 55.32
CA THR A 29 8.86 -10.95 55.47
C THR A 29 7.96 -10.62 54.28
N PRO A 30 6.62 -10.81 54.40
CA PRO A 30 5.71 -10.71 53.26
C PRO A 30 5.39 -9.26 52.85
N ALA A 31 5.59 -8.28 53.74
CA ALA A 31 5.26 -6.87 53.48
C ALA A 31 5.79 -6.29 52.14
N PRO A 32 7.08 -6.44 51.77
CA PRO A 32 7.59 -5.99 50.47
C PRO A 32 7.02 -6.74 49.27
N SER A 33 6.72 -8.05 49.40
CA SER A 33 6.09 -8.85 48.35
C SER A 33 4.64 -8.43 48.12
N VAL A 34 3.89 -8.19 49.20
CA VAL A 34 2.50 -7.71 49.18
C VAL A 34 2.42 -6.31 48.56
N ALA A 35 3.32 -5.39 48.94
CA ALA A 35 3.38 -4.06 48.36
C ALA A 35 3.63 -4.09 46.83
N ARG A 36 4.50 -5.00 46.37
CA ARG A 36 4.78 -5.21 44.94
C ARG A 36 3.57 -5.77 44.20
N LEU A 37 2.86 -6.73 44.80
CA LEU A 37 1.64 -7.30 44.24
C LEU A 37 0.53 -6.24 44.12
N ILE A 38 0.31 -5.44 45.17
CA ILE A 38 -0.63 -4.32 45.15
C ILE A 38 -0.25 -3.31 44.06
N GLY A 39 1.03 -2.93 43.98
CA GLY A 39 1.53 -2.03 42.93
C GLY A 39 1.24 -2.57 41.52
N ARG A 40 1.45 -3.86 41.27
CA ARG A 40 1.10 -4.49 39.99
C ARG A 40 -0.40 -4.57 39.74
N LEU A 41 -1.22 -4.81 40.76
CA LEU A 41 -2.68 -4.81 40.64
C LEU A 41 -3.22 -3.40 40.32
N VAL A 42 -2.64 -2.36 40.91
CA VAL A 42 -2.96 -0.96 40.58
C VAL A 42 -2.58 -0.62 39.14
N ILE A 43 -1.37 -1.01 38.71
CA ILE A 43 -0.94 -0.81 37.31
C ILE A 43 -1.86 -1.58 36.35
N ALA A 44 -2.16 -2.86 36.63
CA ALA A 44 -3.04 -3.67 35.81
C ALA A 44 -4.49 -3.17 35.80
N GLY A 45 -4.97 -2.63 36.93
CA GLY A 45 -6.26 -1.94 37.03
C GLY A 45 -6.29 -0.68 36.18
N GLY A 46 -5.22 0.13 36.21
CA GLY A 46 -5.04 1.31 35.39
C GLY A 46 -4.92 0.99 33.88
N GLU A 47 -4.27 -0.11 33.52
CA GLU A 47 -4.21 -0.58 32.12
C GLU A 47 -5.58 -1.09 31.63
N ARG A 48 -6.37 -1.74 32.50
CA ARG A 48 -7.74 -2.18 32.19
C ARG A 48 -8.73 -1.02 32.02
N SER A 49 -8.58 0.05 32.79
CA SER A 49 -9.41 1.26 32.67
C SER A 49 -8.91 2.24 31.60
N SER A 50 -7.71 2.03 31.07
CA SER A 50 -7.13 2.89 30.03
C SER A 50 -7.58 2.47 28.63
N VAL A 51 -8.42 3.31 28.01
CA VAL A 51 -8.72 3.23 26.56
C VAL A 51 -7.44 3.24 25.73
N ARG A 52 -6.42 4.02 26.14
CA ARG A 52 -5.11 4.09 25.47
C ARG A 52 -4.33 2.76 25.58
N GLY A 53 -4.35 2.12 26.75
CA GLY A 53 -3.71 0.82 26.99
C GLY A 53 -4.39 -0.32 26.21
N LEU A 54 -5.72 -0.31 26.16
CA LEU A 54 -6.52 -1.23 25.34
C LEU A 54 -6.23 -1.04 23.84
N ILE A 55 -6.25 0.20 23.37
CA ILE A 55 -5.90 0.54 21.97
C ILE A 55 -4.47 0.08 21.67
N ALA A 56 -3.48 0.35 22.53
CA ALA A 56 -2.09 -0.07 22.30
C ALA A 56 -1.95 -1.60 22.19
N THR A 57 -2.60 -2.34 23.10
CA THR A 57 -2.53 -3.81 23.13
C THR A 57 -3.25 -4.45 21.96
N ASN A 58 -4.49 -4.04 21.67
CA ASN A 58 -5.25 -4.54 20.52
C ASN A 58 -4.63 -4.12 19.19
N SER A 59 -4.11 -2.88 19.10
CA SER A 59 -3.40 -2.43 17.90
C SER A 59 -2.13 -3.23 17.66
N SER A 60 -1.41 -3.66 18.71
CA SER A 60 -0.20 -4.49 18.54
C SER A 60 -0.51 -5.89 18.00
N LEU A 61 -1.62 -6.50 18.45
CA LEU A 61 -2.05 -7.83 17.99
C LEU A 61 -2.64 -7.76 16.57
N LEU A 62 -3.42 -6.74 16.26
CA LEU A 62 -3.92 -6.47 14.91
C LEU A 62 -2.76 -6.17 13.95
N ALA A 63 -1.81 -5.31 14.35
CA ALA A 63 -0.63 -4.99 13.57
C ALA A 63 0.21 -6.23 13.27
N ALA A 64 0.48 -7.08 14.28
CA ALA A 64 1.20 -8.33 14.09
C ALA A 64 0.47 -9.26 13.13
N LYS A 65 -0.86 -9.36 13.21
CA LYS A 65 -1.67 -10.22 12.35
C LYS A 65 -1.73 -9.74 10.90
N VAL A 66 -1.94 -8.44 10.70
CA VAL A 66 -1.89 -7.78 9.39
C VAL A 66 -0.51 -7.96 8.77
N THR A 67 0.56 -7.84 9.57
CA THR A 67 1.95 -8.01 9.12
C THR A 67 2.25 -9.46 8.70
N GLU A 68 1.93 -10.46 9.53
CA GLU A 68 2.26 -11.89 9.26
C GLU A 68 1.63 -12.37 7.95
N ARG A 69 0.37 -12.00 7.67
CA ARG A 69 -0.32 -12.39 6.43
C ARG A 69 0.00 -11.53 5.22
N SER A 70 0.20 -10.23 5.40
CA SER A 70 0.62 -9.37 4.29
C SER A 70 2.01 -9.75 3.79
N ALA A 71 2.87 -10.26 4.67
CA ALA A 71 4.19 -10.78 4.32
C ALA A 71 4.13 -11.98 3.34
N GLU A 72 3.24 -12.96 3.58
CA GLU A 72 3.06 -14.11 2.68
C GLU A 72 2.62 -13.67 1.27
N ALA A 73 1.69 -12.73 1.18
CA ALA A 73 1.24 -12.19 -0.11
C ALA A 73 2.27 -11.25 -0.78
N GLY A 74 3.11 -10.58 0.00
CA GLY A 74 4.12 -9.63 -0.46
C GLY A 74 5.31 -10.27 -1.19
N GLU A 75 5.71 -11.48 -0.81
CA GLU A 75 6.84 -12.22 -1.39
C GLU A 75 6.72 -12.40 -2.91
N HIS A 76 5.50 -12.65 -3.42
CA HIS A 76 5.26 -12.83 -4.85
C HIS A 76 5.47 -11.56 -5.70
N TYR A 77 5.49 -10.39 -5.07
CA TYR A 77 5.78 -9.13 -5.77
C TYR A 77 7.27 -8.83 -5.90
N ILE A 78 8.14 -9.58 -5.21
CA ILE A 78 9.59 -9.36 -5.22
C ILE A 78 10.22 -10.16 -6.38
N THR A 79 10.67 -9.45 -7.40
CA THR A 79 11.34 -10.00 -8.58
C THR A 79 12.80 -10.32 -8.28
N ARG A 80 13.18 -11.60 -8.36
CA ARG A 80 14.55 -12.07 -8.06
C ARG A 80 15.39 -12.28 -9.31
N ASP A 81 14.77 -12.68 -10.42
CA ASP A 81 15.43 -12.96 -11.70
C ASP A 81 14.92 -12.08 -12.86
N ARG A 82 15.59 -12.22 -14.03
CA ARG A 82 15.23 -11.51 -15.26
C ARG A 82 13.82 -11.87 -15.77
N PRO A 83 13.42 -13.16 -15.84
CA PRO A 83 12.06 -13.53 -16.27
C PRO A 83 10.95 -12.92 -15.40
N ALA A 84 11.12 -12.91 -14.07
CA ALA A 84 10.19 -12.29 -13.14
C ALA A 84 10.11 -10.77 -13.34
N TYR A 85 11.25 -10.12 -13.59
CA TYR A 85 11.31 -8.69 -13.90
C TYR A 85 10.51 -8.35 -15.17
N LEU A 86 10.71 -9.10 -16.27
CA LEU A 86 9.98 -8.86 -17.52
C LEU A 86 8.49 -9.15 -17.38
N ARG A 87 8.11 -10.17 -16.59
CA ARG A 87 6.71 -10.47 -16.28
C ARG A 87 6.05 -9.34 -15.51
N MET A 88 6.73 -8.80 -14.49
CA MET A 88 6.29 -7.64 -13.73
C MET A 88 6.09 -6.43 -14.65
N LEU A 89 7.05 -6.16 -15.54
CA LEU A 89 6.98 -5.05 -16.50
C LEU A 89 5.77 -5.17 -17.43
N ARG A 90 5.50 -6.38 -17.97
CA ARG A 90 4.33 -6.65 -18.83
C ARG A 90 3.00 -6.52 -18.09
N GLN A 91 2.91 -7.05 -16.87
CA GLN A 91 1.71 -6.91 -16.03
C GLN A 91 1.46 -5.44 -15.65
N ALA A 92 2.54 -4.70 -15.37
CA ALA A 92 2.47 -3.27 -15.10
C ALA A 92 2.12 -2.44 -16.34
N ALA A 93 2.63 -2.81 -17.52
CA ALA A 93 2.24 -2.20 -18.78
C ALA A 93 0.73 -2.29 -19.03
N GLY A 94 0.13 -3.48 -18.83
CA GLY A 94 -1.33 -3.62 -18.93
C GLY A 94 -2.06 -2.78 -17.88
N GLY A 95 -1.55 -2.69 -16.65
CA GLY A 95 -2.11 -1.80 -15.62
C GLY A 95 -2.04 -0.32 -16.03
N GLY A 96 -0.97 0.10 -16.69
CA GLY A 96 -0.82 1.45 -17.25
C GLY A 96 -1.82 1.74 -18.37
N ALA A 97 -2.00 0.81 -19.30
CA ALA A 97 -2.98 0.92 -20.37
C ALA A 97 -4.42 1.05 -19.82
N LEU A 98 -4.81 0.24 -18.83
CA LEU A 98 -6.12 0.37 -18.20
C LEU A 98 -6.27 1.69 -17.43
N THR A 99 -5.19 2.18 -16.82
CA THR A 99 -5.19 3.47 -16.11
C THR A 99 -5.42 4.65 -17.06
N ALA A 100 -5.06 4.54 -18.34
CA ALA A 100 -5.40 5.57 -19.34
C ALA A 100 -6.93 5.74 -19.46
N VAL A 101 -7.68 4.64 -19.48
CA VAL A 101 -9.16 4.66 -19.45
C VAL A 101 -9.67 5.35 -18.19
N THR A 102 -9.07 5.04 -17.03
CA THR A 102 -9.39 5.68 -15.74
C THR A 102 -9.18 7.20 -15.78
N VAL A 103 -8.13 7.68 -16.46
CA VAL A 103 -7.87 9.11 -16.65
C VAL A 103 -8.95 9.77 -17.52
N LEU A 104 -9.36 9.13 -18.61
CA LEU A 104 -10.46 9.63 -19.46
C LEU A 104 -11.78 9.70 -18.70
N MET A 105 -12.13 8.63 -17.97
CA MET A 105 -13.32 8.62 -17.12
C MET A 105 -13.27 9.71 -16.05
N LYS A 106 -12.09 9.98 -15.47
CA LYS A 106 -11.92 11.09 -14.52
C LYS A 106 -12.27 12.43 -15.16
N PHE A 107 -11.76 12.72 -16.36
CA PHE A 107 -12.11 13.96 -17.06
C PHE A 107 -13.59 14.03 -17.39
N ALA A 108 -14.21 12.93 -17.82
CA ALA A 108 -15.65 12.86 -18.06
C ALA A 108 -16.48 13.18 -16.79
N ILE A 109 -16.12 12.59 -15.64
CA ILE A 109 -16.80 12.85 -14.36
C ILE A 109 -16.66 14.32 -13.95
N VAL A 110 -15.48 14.91 -14.12
CA VAL A 110 -15.25 16.33 -13.83
C VAL A 110 -16.06 17.23 -14.77
N ALA A 111 -16.16 16.87 -16.06
CA ALA A 111 -16.90 17.62 -17.06
C ALA A 111 -18.42 17.65 -16.80
N VAL A 112 -18.98 16.64 -16.12
CA VAL A 112 -20.41 16.64 -15.71
C VAL A 112 -20.72 17.76 -14.70
N GLY A 113 -19.72 18.28 -13.98
CA GLY A 113 -19.92 19.43 -13.08
C GLY A 113 -20.73 19.09 -11.82
N LEU A 114 -20.61 17.87 -11.32
CA LEU A 114 -21.29 17.44 -10.08
C LEU A 114 -20.81 18.24 -8.86
N SER A 115 -21.65 18.33 -7.83
CA SER A 115 -21.25 18.92 -6.54
C SER A 115 -20.07 18.16 -5.93
N ALA A 116 -19.28 18.83 -5.08
CA ALA A 116 -18.01 18.28 -4.56
C ALA A 116 -18.14 16.87 -3.96
N PHE A 117 -19.19 16.61 -3.17
CA PHE A 117 -19.45 15.29 -2.60
C PHE A 117 -19.75 14.24 -3.67
N TRP A 118 -20.67 14.52 -4.60
CA TRP A 118 -21.08 13.58 -5.64
C TRP A 118 -19.97 13.34 -6.68
N GLY A 119 -19.23 14.39 -7.05
CA GLY A 119 -18.03 14.27 -7.87
C GLY A 119 -16.98 13.38 -7.21
N GLY A 120 -16.73 13.58 -5.91
CA GLY A 120 -15.82 12.74 -5.12
C GLY A 120 -16.31 11.28 -5.00
N PHE A 121 -17.61 11.06 -4.80
CA PHE A 121 -18.22 9.73 -4.71
C PHE A 121 -18.07 8.96 -6.03
N TRP A 122 -18.45 9.57 -7.16
CA TRP A 122 -18.36 8.93 -8.48
C TRP A 122 -16.92 8.73 -8.94
N ALA A 123 -16.03 9.68 -8.66
CA ALA A 123 -14.60 9.47 -8.87
C ALA A 123 -14.09 8.29 -8.02
N GLY A 124 -14.53 8.19 -6.77
CA GLY A 124 -14.16 7.11 -5.87
C GLY A 124 -14.65 5.73 -6.34
N ALA A 125 -15.91 5.63 -6.76
CA ALA A 125 -16.48 4.42 -7.34
C ALA A 125 -15.76 4.01 -8.64
N MET A 126 -15.44 4.97 -9.50
CA MET A 126 -14.69 4.74 -10.73
C MET A 126 -13.27 4.25 -10.46
N TYR A 127 -12.54 4.87 -9.52
CA TYR A 127 -11.22 4.39 -9.11
C TYR A 127 -11.28 2.99 -8.51
N ALA A 128 -12.27 2.71 -7.65
CA ALA A 128 -12.47 1.39 -7.07
C ALA A 128 -12.71 0.33 -8.16
N ALA A 129 -13.61 0.60 -9.11
CA ALA A 129 -13.89 -0.28 -10.23
C ALA A 129 -12.65 -0.51 -11.11
N SER A 130 -11.89 0.55 -11.41
CA SER A 130 -10.64 0.45 -12.16
C SER A 130 -9.62 -0.44 -11.44
N PHE A 131 -9.33 -0.18 -10.16
CA PHE A 131 -8.33 -0.95 -9.41
C PHE A 131 -8.73 -2.41 -9.21
N VAL A 132 -10.02 -2.69 -9.01
CA VAL A 132 -10.56 -4.05 -8.97
C VAL A 132 -10.38 -4.73 -10.32
N THR A 133 -10.64 -4.03 -11.44
CA THR A 133 -10.44 -4.58 -12.78
C THR A 133 -8.97 -4.89 -13.07
N ILE A 134 -8.03 -4.00 -12.70
CA ILE A 134 -6.58 -4.26 -12.78
C ILE A 134 -6.25 -5.56 -12.02
N GLN A 135 -6.77 -5.72 -10.81
CA GLN A 135 -6.53 -6.93 -10.00
C GLN A 135 -7.11 -8.20 -10.66
N LEU A 136 -8.34 -8.15 -11.17
CA LEU A 136 -9.01 -9.30 -11.77
C LEU A 136 -8.35 -9.75 -13.07
N LEU A 137 -7.75 -8.82 -13.82
CA LEU A 137 -6.97 -9.11 -15.02
C LEU A 137 -5.53 -9.54 -14.73
N HIS A 138 -5.15 -9.72 -13.46
CA HIS A 138 -3.79 -10.05 -13.02
C HIS A 138 -2.72 -9.05 -13.51
N LEU A 139 -3.14 -7.78 -13.65
CA LEU A 139 -2.29 -6.66 -13.99
C LEU A 139 -1.74 -6.02 -12.70
N THR A 140 -0.67 -5.23 -12.84
CA THR A 140 0.01 -4.62 -11.70
C THR A 140 -0.16 -3.12 -11.71
N LEU A 141 -0.56 -2.55 -10.58
CA LEU A 141 -0.43 -1.13 -10.28
C LEU A 141 0.64 -0.94 -9.21
N ALA A 142 1.69 -0.19 -9.50
CA ALA A 142 2.91 -0.13 -8.69
C ALA A 142 2.66 0.22 -7.21
N THR A 143 1.76 1.15 -6.98
CA THR A 143 1.49 1.76 -5.68
C THR A 143 0.82 0.84 -4.65
N LYS A 144 0.32 -0.33 -5.06
CA LYS A 144 -0.28 -1.32 -4.14
C LYS A 144 0.77 -2.18 -3.41
N GLN A 145 1.92 -2.39 -4.04
CA GLN A 145 2.95 -3.32 -3.58
C GLN A 145 3.66 -2.91 -2.27
N PRO A 146 3.95 -1.63 -2.00
CA PRO A 146 4.74 -1.22 -0.83
C PRO A 146 4.15 -1.70 0.49
N ALA A 147 2.82 -1.63 0.63
CA ALA A 147 2.16 -2.01 1.87
C ALA A 147 2.16 -3.53 2.15
N MET A 148 2.28 -4.36 1.10
CA MET A 148 2.36 -5.83 1.22
C MET A 148 3.82 -6.31 1.40
N THR A 149 4.75 -5.63 0.74
CA THR A 149 6.17 -6.00 0.75
C THR A 149 6.91 -5.53 2.02
N ALA A 150 6.48 -4.44 2.66
CA ALA A 150 7.12 -3.96 3.89
C ALA A 150 7.05 -4.95 5.06
N PRO A 151 5.91 -5.60 5.33
CA PRO A 151 5.83 -6.72 6.27
C PRO A 151 6.78 -7.88 5.95
N ALA A 152 6.88 -8.28 4.68
CA ALA A 152 7.80 -9.33 4.24
C ALA A 152 9.26 -8.95 4.54
N MET A 153 9.63 -7.70 4.25
CA MET A 153 10.95 -7.17 4.56
C MET A 153 11.23 -7.16 6.07
N ALA A 154 10.24 -6.79 6.88
CA ALA A 154 10.38 -6.77 8.33
C ALA A 154 10.62 -8.16 8.91
N ALA A 155 9.97 -9.20 8.37
CA ALA A 155 10.18 -10.59 8.81
C ALA A 155 11.63 -11.07 8.58
N ARG A 156 12.34 -10.54 7.57
CA ARG A 156 13.74 -10.88 7.27
C ARG A 156 14.74 -10.30 8.27
N LEU A 157 14.34 -9.29 9.07
CA LEU A 157 15.22 -8.66 10.06
C LEU A 157 15.68 -9.61 11.16
N HIS A 158 14.94 -10.69 11.44
CA HIS A 158 15.35 -11.68 12.44
C HIS A 158 16.66 -12.40 12.07
N ARG A 159 16.99 -12.48 10.78
CA ARG A 159 18.17 -13.17 10.26
C ARG A 159 19.43 -12.29 10.21
N LEU A 160 19.35 -11.03 10.65
CA LEU A 160 20.49 -10.11 10.63
C LEU A 160 21.68 -10.58 11.47
N LYS A 161 21.42 -11.39 12.51
CA LYS A 161 22.45 -11.93 13.40
C LYS A 161 23.16 -13.17 12.84
N GLU A 162 22.65 -13.73 11.73
CA GLU A 162 23.27 -14.86 11.05
C GLU A 162 24.49 -14.37 10.24
N GLN A 163 25.45 -15.26 9.99
CA GLN A 163 26.61 -14.93 9.14
C GLN A 163 26.12 -14.53 7.74
N GLY A 164 26.53 -13.35 7.25
CA GLY A 164 26.07 -12.79 5.97
C GLY A 164 24.62 -12.28 5.96
N GLY A 165 23.95 -12.22 7.12
CA GLY A 165 22.55 -11.79 7.23
C GLY A 165 22.30 -10.35 6.76
N VAL A 166 23.31 -9.48 6.88
CA VAL A 166 23.25 -8.08 6.47
C VAL A 166 23.31 -7.96 4.95
N GLU A 167 24.25 -8.66 4.31
CA GLU A 167 24.37 -8.72 2.85
C GLU A 167 23.09 -9.30 2.23
N ALA A 168 22.58 -10.40 2.77
CA ALA A 168 21.34 -11.01 2.32
C ALA A 168 20.13 -10.07 2.48
N PHE A 169 20.07 -9.30 3.56
CA PHE A 169 19.03 -8.28 3.75
C PHE A 169 19.16 -7.14 2.74
N VAL A 170 20.37 -6.67 2.45
CA VAL A 170 20.62 -5.64 1.42
C VAL A 170 20.22 -6.14 0.04
N ASP A 171 20.53 -7.40 -0.30
CA ASP A 171 20.09 -8.01 -1.56
C ASP A 171 18.56 -8.05 -1.67
N GLU A 172 17.86 -8.39 -0.58
CA GLU A 172 16.39 -8.38 -0.53
C GLU A 172 15.83 -6.96 -0.74
N VAL A 173 16.45 -5.94 -0.12
CA VAL A 173 16.10 -4.52 -0.34
C VAL A 173 16.31 -4.14 -1.81
N THR A 174 17.41 -4.57 -2.42
CA THR A 174 17.67 -4.35 -3.84
C THR A 174 16.60 -5.00 -4.72
N HIS A 175 16.22 -6.25 -4.46
CA HIS A 175 15.14 -6.93 -5.18
C HIS A 175 13.80 -6.21 -5.03
N LEU A 176 13.49 -5.73 -3.82
CA LEU A 176 12.28 -4.97 -3.55
C LEU A 176 12.23 -3.68 -4.36
N VAL A 177 13.25 -2.83 -4.23
CA VAL A 177 13.33 -1.54 -4.95
C VAL A 177 13.23 -1.75 -6.45
N ARG A 178 13.95 -2.75 -6.97
CA ARG A 178 13.91 -3.11 -8.40
C ARG A 178 12.51 -3.48 -8.87
N SER A 179 11.75 -4.18 -8.04
CA SER A 179 10.37 -4.57 -8.36
C SER A 179 9.43 -3.37 -8.38
N GLN A 180 9.60 -2.43 -7.43
CA GLN A 180 8.83 -1.17 -7.42
C GLN A 180 9.13 -0.32 -8.65
N VAL A 181 10.42 -0.18 -9.00
CA VAL A 181 10.85 0.54 -10.21
C VAL A 181 10.26 -0.12 -11.46
N ALA A 182 10.36 -1.44 -11.60
CA ALA A 182 9.80 -2.17 -12.75
C ALA A 182 8.29 -1.93 -12.88
N ALA A 183 7.56 -1.94 -11.77
CA ALA A 183 6.12 -1.70 -11.79
C ALA A 183 5.78 -0.25 -12.18
N VAL A 184 6.49 0.75 -11.64
CA VAL A 184 6.28 2.16 -12.01
C VAL A 184 6.62 2.38 -13.48
N LEU A 185 7.78 1.92 -13.95
CA LEU A 185 8.20 2.07 -15.33
C LEU A 185 7.25 1.35 -16.30
N GLY A 186 6.77 0.15 -15.95
CA GLY A 186 5.78 -0.56 -16.75
C GLY A 186 4.47 0.21 -16.86
N ASN A 187 3.95 0.73 -15.74
CA ASN A 187 2.76 1.58 -15.76
C ASN A 187 2.95 2.82 -16.65
N LEU A 188 4.05 3.55 -16.46
CA LEU A 188 4.37 4.78 -17.20
C LEU A 188 4.59 4.52 -18.69
N GLY A 189 5.27 3.41 -19.01
CA GLY A 189 5.62 3.01 -20.36
C GLY A 189 4.41 2.77 -21.26
N LEU A 190 3.23 2.51 -20.71
CA LEU A 190 1.98 2.37 -21.47
C LEU A 190 0.99 3.50 -21.25
N VAL A 191 0.83 4.03 -20.03
CA VAL A 191 -0.18 5.09 -19.78
C VAL A 191 0.11 6.35 -20.59
N VAL A 192 1.39 6.74 -20.72
CA VAL A 192 1.80 7.95 -21.45
C VAL A 192 1.54 7.82 -22.95
N PRO A 193 2.08 6.82 -23.67
CA PRO A 193 1.85 6.71 -25.11
C PRO A 193 0.39 6.43 -25.45
N VAL A 194 -0.35 5.66 -24.62
CA VAL A 194 -1.78 5.44 -24.84
C VAL A 194 -2.54 6.76 -24.74
N MET A 195 -2.28 7.59 -23.72
CA MET A 195 -2.96 8.89 -23.59
C MET A 195 -2.59 9.88 -24.69
N LEU A 196 -1.33 9.88 -25.16
CA LEU A 196 -0.93 10.66 -26.34
C LEU A 196 -1.64 10.17 -27.61
N GLY A 197 -1.72 8.86 -27.81
CA GLY A 197 -2.45 8.25 -28.92
C GLY A 197 -3.94 8.58 -28.89
N VAL A 198 -4.56 8.57 -27.71
CA VAL A 198 -5.96 9.01 -27.53
C VAL A 198 -6.12 10.49 -27.86
N ALA A 199 -5.19 11.36 -27.45
CA ALA A 199 -5.27 12.78 -27.77
C ALA A 199 -5.16 13.04 -29.28
N VAL A 200 -4.28 12.32 -29.98
CA VAL A 200 -4.17 12.38 -31.45
C VAL A 200 -5.44 11.85 -32.11
N LEU A 201 -5.96 10.71 -31.66
CA LEU A 201 -7.17 10.11 -32.20
C LEU A 201 -8.41 11.00 -32.00
N ALA A 202 -8.54 11.62 -30.82
CA ALA A 202 -9.64 12.54 -30.53
C ALA A 202 -9.64 13.72 -31.50
N ARG A 203 -8.48 14.34 -31.74
CA ARG A 203 -8.34 15.41 -32.74
C ARG A 203 -8.69 14.94 -34.15
N ALA A 204 -8.24 13.74 -34.55
CA ALA A 204 -8.45 13.23 -35.90
C ALA A 204 -9.90 12.80 -36.18
N VAL A 205 -10.62 12.29 -35.17
CA VAL A 205 -11.97 11.70 -35.35
C VAL A 205 -13.07 12.66 -34.92
N LEU A 206 -12.85 13.42 -33.86
CA LEU A 206 -13.88 14.25 -33.24
C LEU A 206 -13.73 15.74 -33.57
N ASP A 207 -12.64 16.13 -34.24
CA ASP A 207 -12.27 17.52 -34.56
C ASP A 207 -12.17 18.45 -33.34
N HIS A 208 -12.03 17.87 -32.13
CA HIS A 208 -11.78 18.59 -30.89
C HIS A 208 -10.79 17.82 -30.00
N PRO A 209 -9.96 18.53 -29.21
CA PRO A 209 -9.04 17.91 -28.28
C PRO A 209 -9.77 17.29 -27.07
N VAL A 210 -9.11 16.35 -26.38
CA VAL A 210 -9.64 15.72 -25.15
C VAL A 210 -9.85 16.76 -24.03
N LEU A 211 -9.00 17.79 -24.00
CA LEU A 211 -9.09 18.93 -23.10
C LEU A 211 -8.98 20.20 -23.93
N ASP A 212 -9.78 21.22 -23.62
CA ASP A 212 -9.52 22.55 -24.18
C ASP A 212 -8.21 23.15 -23.64
N ASP A 213 -7.74 24.22 -24.29
CA ASP A 213 -6.48 24.87 -23.97
C ASP A 213 -6.37 25.33 -22.51
N ALA A 214 -7.47 25.85 -21.95
CA ALA A 214 -7.51 26.38 -20.59
C ALA A 214 -7.38 25.25 -19.57
N HIS A 215 -8.16 24.18 -19.73
CA HIS A 215 -8.13 23.00 -18.87
C HIS A 215 -6.80 22.24 -18.98
N ALA A 216 -6.23 22.11 -20.19
CA ALA A 216 -4.93 21.48 -20.37
C ALA A 216 -3.82 22.24 -19.62
N ARG A 217 -3.78 23.57 -19.73
CA ARG A 217 -2.82 24.42 -18.98
C ARG A 217 -3.05 24.36 -17.48
N ALA A 218 -4.30 24.35 -17.03
CA ALA A 218 -4.66 24.21 -15.62
C ALA A 218 -4.18 22.86 -15.04
N VAL A 219 -4.36 21.75 -15.78
CA VAL A 219 -3.86 20.43 -15.40
C VAL A 219 -2.35 20.45 -15.21
N LEU A 220 -1.58 20.97 -16.18
CA LEU A 220 -0.12 21.05 -16.09
C LEU A 220 0.32 21.91 -14.89
N LYS A 221 -0.31 23.06 -14.67
CA LYS A 221 -0.01 23.94 -13.53
C LYS A 221 -0.32 23.26 -12.19
N SER A 222 -1.45 22.56 -12.08
CA SER A 222 -1.85 21.85 -10.85
C SER A 222 -0.91 20.69 -10.49
N LEU A 223 -0.29 20.06 -11.49
CA LEU A 223 0.65 18.94 -11.34
C LEU A 223 2.12 19.37 -11.26
N SER A 224 2.39 20.68 -11.18
CA SER A 224 3.75 21.22 -11.09
C SER A 224 4.46 20.77 -9.81
N LEU A 225 5.74 20.37 -9.94
CA LEU A 225 6.59 20.07 -8.79
C LEU A 225 6.91 21.31 -7.93
N ALA A 226 6.90 22.51 -8.53
CA ALA A 226 7.09 23.76 -7.79
C ALA A 226 5.89 24.11 -6.89
N GLY A 227 4.75 23.42 -7.06
CA GLY A 227 3.55 23.58 -6.24
C GLY A 227 3.42 22.53 -5.12
N PRO A 228 2.21 22.37 -4.55
CA PRO A 228 1.95 21.44 -3.45
C PRO A 228 1.93 19.95 -3.86
N THR A 229 2.29 19.62 -5.11
CA THR A 229 2.23 18.26 -5.66
C THR A 229 2.98 17.24 -4.82
N ALA A 230 4.15 17.59 -4.28
CA ALA A 230 4.90 16.69 -3.39
C ALA A 230 4.13 16.38 -2.10
N LEU A 231 3.51 17.39 -1.47
CA LEU A 231 2.70 17.19 -0.26
C LEU A 231 1.50 16.28 -0.54
N TYR A 232 0.79 16.52 -1.63
CA TYR A 232 -0.34 15.69 -2.06
C TYR A 232 0.07 14.26 -2.45
N ALA A 233 1.28 14.08 -3.00
CA ALA A 233 1.83 12.76 -3.30
C ALA A 233 2.18 11.98 -2.02
N ALA A 234 2.74 12.67 -1.02
CA ALA A 234 2.99 12.10 0.29
C ALA A 234 1.67 11.70 0.99
N PHE A 235 0.66 12.58 0.95
CA PHE A 235 -0.68 12.27 1.44
C PHE A 235 -1.29 11.05 0.75
N THR A 236 -1.13 10.93 -0.57
CA THR A 236 -1.55 9.74 -1.32
C THR A 236 -0.84 8.47 -0.82
N GLY A 237 0.45 8.56 -0.46
CA GLY A 237 1.18 7.49 0.22
C GLY A 237 0.57 7.06 1.56
N VAL A 238 0.04 8.01 2.34
CA VAL A 238 -0.71 7.71 3.58
C VAL A 238 -2.01 6.97 3.27
N LEU A 239 -2.75 7.38 2.23
CA LEU A 239 -3.98 6.69 1.81
C LEU A 239 -3.69 5.26 1.35
N LEU A 240 -2.61 5.03 0.60
CA LEU A 240 -2.17 3.70 0.20
C LEU A 240 -1.90 2.80 1.42
N PHE A 241 -1.23 3.35 2.44
CA PHE A 241 -1.04 2.64 3.70
C PHE A 241 -2.37 2.38 4.44
N ALA A 242 -3.25 3.38 4.55
CA ALA A 242 -4.54 3.23 5.22
C ALA A 242 -5.41 2.13 4.56
N ALA A 243 -5.46 2.10 3.23
CA ALA A 243 -6.16 1.07 2.46
C ALA A 243 -5.61 -0.35 2.75
N SER A 244 -4.31 -0.49 2.98
CA SER A 244 -3.71 -1.77 3.37
C SER A 244 -4.11 -2.25 4.77
N ILE A 245 -4.35 -1.32 5.70
CA ILE A 245 -4.89 -1.66 7.03
C ILE A 245 -6.32 -2.17 6.88
N VAL A 246 -7.15 -1.50 6.08
CA VAL A 246 -8.53 -1.93 5.79
C VAL A 246 -8.53 -3.33 5.16
N ALA A 247 -7.60 -3.58 4.24
CA ALA A 247 -7.42 -4.89 3.62
C ALA A 247 -7.08 -5.98 4.64
N GLY A 248 -6.05 -5.76 5.46
CA GLY A 248 -5.64 -6.72 6.48
C GLY A 248 -6.71 -6.95 7.56
N TRP A 249 -7.44 -5.90 7.95
CA TRP A 249 -8.58 -6.02 8.86
C TRP A 249 -9.71 -6.86 8.25
N THR A 250 -10.08 -6.58 7.00
CA THR A 250 -11.16 -7.30 6.30
C THR A 250 -10.81 -8.76 6.10
N GLU A 251 -9.57 -9.05 5.68
CA GLU A 251 -9.09 -10.43 5.55
C GLU A 251 -9.11 -11.17 6.89
N ASN A 252 -8.68 -10.50 7.98
CA ASN A 252 -8.73 -11.07 9.30
C ASN A 252 -10.17 -11.36 9.75
N ALA A 253 -11.11 -10.44 9.52
CA ALA A 253 -12.53 -10.64 9.81
C ALA A 253 -13.09 -11.82 8.99
N PHE A 254 -12.73 -11.92 7.71
CA PHE A 254 -13.15 -13.02 6.84
C PHE A 254 -12.72 -14.39 7.37
N VAL A 255 -11.50 -14.50 7.90
CA VAL A 255 -10.99 -15.73 8.51
C VAL A 255 -11.59 -15.98 9.89
N LEU A 256 -11.68 -14.94 10.72
CA LEU A 256 -12.18 -15.03 12.10
C LEU A 256 -13.62 -15.56 12.13
N HIS A 257 -14.48 -15.02 11.26
CA HIS A 257 -15.87 -15.43 11.14
C HIS A 257 -16.07 -16.65 10.24
N ARG A 258 -14.98 -17.29 9.77
CA ARG A 258 -15.00 -18.45 8.86
C ARG A 258 -15.94 -18.22 7.67
N LEU A 259 -15.89 -17.02 7.08
CA LEU A 259 -16.77 -16.64 5.99
C LEU A 259 -16.55 -17.52 4.76
N ASP A 260 -15.36 -18.11 4.58
CA ASP A 260 -15.11 -19.15 3.59
C ASP A 260 -16.02 -20.36 3.77
N SER A 261 -16.14 -20.86 5.01
CA SER A 261 -17.04 -21.97 5.34
C SER A 261 -18.50 -21.56 5.24
N ALA A 262 -18.84 -20.34 5.66
CA ALA A 262 -20.19 -19.81 5.58
C ALA A 262 -20.66 -19.72 4.12
N LEU A 263 -19.86 -19.14 3.23
CA LEU A 263 -20.17 -19.05 1.79
C LEU A 263 -20.31 -20.43 1.13
N ARG A 264 -19.49 -21.40 1.56
CA ARG A 264 -19.49 -22.76 1.01
C ARG A 264 -20.74 -23.56 1.38
N HIS A 265 -21.26 -23.40 2.59
CA HIS A 265 -22.33 -24.25 3.14
C HIS A 265 -23.65 -23.51 3.39
N ASN A 266 -23.73 -22.21 3.08
CA ASN A 266 -24.97 -21.45 3.25
C ASN A 266 -26.09 -22.05 2.38
N PRO A 267 -27.24 -22.43 2.97
CA PRO A 267 -28.33 -23.08 2.23
C PRO A 267 -28.85 -22.25 1.05
N ARG A 268 -28.96 -20.93 1.19
CA ARG A 268 -29.44 -20.04 0.12
C ARG A 268 -28.44 -19.95 -1.02
N ILE A 269 -27.15 -19.83 -0.70
CA ILE A 269 -26.08 -19.77 -1.72
C ILE A 269 -25.99 -21.09 -2.48
N VAL A 270 -26.05 -22.22 -1.76
CA VAL A 270 -26.03 -23.55 -2.36
C VAL A 270 -27.28 -23.82 -3.19
N ALA A 271 -28.46 -23.36 -2.76
CA ALA A 271 -29.69 -23.48 -3.53
C ALA A 271 -29.62 -22.69 -4.85
N VAL A 272 -29.09 -21.46 -4.84
CA VAL A 272 -29.02 -20.60 -6.03
C VAL A 272 -27.88 -20.99 -6.99
N LEU A 273 -26.68 -21.27 -6.47
CA LEU A 273 -25.48 -21.49 -7.29
C LEU A 273 -25.14 -22.98 -7.47
N GLY A 274 -25.64 -23.86 -6.60
CA GLY A 274 -25.21 -25.25 -6.50
C GLY A 274 -23.90 -25.42 -5.70
N PRO A 275 -23.64 -26.63 -5.15
CA PRO A 275 -22.53 -26.88 -4.22
C PRO A 275 -21.14 -26.73 -4.85
N LYS A 276 -21.00 -27.01 -6.16
CA LYS A 276 -19.72 -26.83 -6.88
C LYS A 276 -19.36 -25.35 -7.04
N ARG A 277 -20.32 -24.50 -7.41
CA ARG A 277 -20.08 -23.05 -7.61
C ARG A 277 -19.94 -22.33 -6.27
N ALA A 278 -20.70 -22.70 -5.24
CA ALA A 278 -20.53 -22.18 -3.88
C ALA A 278 -19.10 -22.41 -3.35
N ARG A 279 -18.53 -23.61 -3.57
CA ARG A 279 -17.13 -23.92 -3.25
C ARG A 279 -16.13 -23.05 -4.02
N ARG A 280 -16.33 -22.86 -5.33
CA ARG A 280 -15.47 -21.99 -6.15
C ARG A 280 -15.55 -20.54 -5.68
N TRP A 281 -16.73 -20.04 -5.36
CA TRP A 281 -16.93 -18.68 -4.88
C TRP A 281 -16.27 -18.46 -3.52
N ALA A 282 -16.41 -19.40 -2.58
CA ALA A 282 -15.71 -19.36 -1.30
C ALA A 282 -14.18 -19.32 -1.48
N GLY A 283 -13.64 -20.16 -2.37
CA GLY A 283 -12.21 -20.15 -2.71
C GLY A 283 -11.77 -18.83 -3.33
N PHE A 284 -12.55 -18.29 -4.27
CA PHE A 284 -12.29 -17.01 -4.91
C PHE A 284 -12.29 -15.85 -3.89
N MET A 285 -13.31 -15.77 -3.04
CA MET A 285 -13.37 -14.75 -1.98
C MET A 285 -12.19 -14.86 -1.02
N ARG A 286 -11.82 -16.08 -0.60
CA ARG A 286 -10.65 -16.28 0.27
C ARG A 286 -9.36 -15.72 -0.33
N THR A 287 -9.17 -15.83 -1.64
CA THR A 287 -7.97 -15.34 -2.34
C THR A 287 -8.04 -13.84 -2.65
N HIS A 288 -9.23 -13.30 -2.92
CA HIS A 288 -9.37 -11.94 -3.46
C HIS A 288 -9.89 -10.88 -2.47
N ILE A 289 -10.49 -11.28 -1.34
CA ILE A 289 -11.18 -10.36 -0.41
C ILE A 289 -10.28 -9.24 0.12
N SER A 290 -9.04 -9.58 0.46
CA SER A 290 -8.02 -8.60 0.93
C SER A 290 -7.73 -7.58 -0.17
N GLY A 291 -7.53 -8.05 -1.41
CA GLY A 291 -7.29 -7.19 -2.56
C GLY A 291 -8.48 -6.30 -2.91
N PHE A 292 -9.71 -6.80 -2.82
CA PHE A 292 -10.92 -6.00 -3.02
C PHE A 292 -11.06 -4.94 -1.94
N ALA A 293 -10.90 -5.29 -0.67
CA ALA A 293 -10.95 -4.34 0.43
C ALA A 293 -9.90 -3.24 0.25
N ALA A 294 -8.66 -3.57 -0.13
CA ALA A 294 -7.62 -2.59 -0.44
C ALA A 294 -8.03 -1.65 -1.58
N ASN A 295 -8.45 -2.21 -2.72
CA ASN A 295 -8.73 -1.45 -3.94
C ASN A 295 -9.97 -0.58 -3.82
N ILE A 296 -11.04 -1.11 -3.21
CA ILE A 296 -12.30 -0.39 -3.01
C ILE A 296 -12.10 0.74 -2.01
N SER A 297 -11.49 0.47 -0.86
CA SER A 297 -11.22 1.51 0.14
C SER A 297 -10.29 2.58 -0.40
N LEU A 298 -9.22 2.20 -1.12
CA LEU A 298 -8.33 3.16 -1.77
C LEU A 298 -9.09 4.03 -2.77
N GLY A 299 -9.88 3.41 -3.66
CA GLY A 299 -10.66 4.16 -4.67
C GLY A 299 -11.53 5.24 -4.03
N PHE A 300 -12.34 4.87 -3.03
CA PHE A 300 -13.16 5.83 -2.29
C PHE A 300 -12.33 6.87 -1.53
N MET A 301 -11.20 6.50 -0.92
CA MET A 301 -10.31 7.46 -0.26
C MET A 301 -9.74 8.48 -1.26
N LEU A 302 -9.35 8.07 -2.47
CA LEU A 302 -8.83 8.98 -3.49
C LEU A 302 -9.89 9.96 -4.01
N GLY A 303 -11.16 9.53 -4.08
CA GLY A 303 -12.27 10.36 -4.55
C GLY A 303 -12.86 11.27 -3.46
N LEU A 304 -13.14 10.71 -2.28
CA LEU A 304 -13.86 11.42 -1.21
C LEU A 304 -12.96 12.24 -0.30
N ALA A 305 -11.69 11.88 -0.08
CA ALA A 305 -10.84 12.64 0.86
C ALA A 305 -10.65 14.11 0.44
N PRO A 306 -10.41 14.44 -0.85
CA PRO A 306 -10.42 15.84 -1.31
C PRO A 306 -11.76 16.53 -1.06
N ALA A 307 -12.89 15.87 -1.34
CA ALA A 307 -14.23 16.43 -1.15
C ALA A 307 -14.53 16.74 0.33
N PHE A 308 -14.15 15.83 1.23
CA PHE A 308 -14.27 16.05 2.68
C PHE A 308 -13.36 17.18 3.15
N ALA A 309 -12.10 17.23 2.71
CA ALA A 309 -11.18 18.30 3.08
C ALA A 309 -11.68 19.68 2.61
N ALA A 310 -12.24 19.75 1.40
CA ALA A 310 -12.83 20.97 0.85
C ALA A 310 -14.00 21.49 1.71
N PHE A 311 -14.79 20.61 2.34
CA PHE A 311 -15.86 21.01 3.27
C PHE A 311 -15.32 21.78 4.49
N PHE A 312 -14.09 21.48 4.92
CA PHE A 312 -13.40 22.18 6.00
C PHE A 312 -12.52 23.34 5.50
N GLY A 313 -12.63 23.74 4.24
CA GLY A 313 -11.82 24.79 3.63
C GLY A 313 -10.36 24.40 3.37
N ILE A 314 -10.02 23.12 3.46
CA ILE A 314 -8.67 22.61 3.22
C ILE A 314 -8.56 22.21 1.74
N ALA A 315 -7.78 22.97 0.96
CA ALA A 315 -7.45 22.62 -0.42
C ALA A 315 -6.50 21.41 -0.46
N LEU A 316 -7.08 20.21 -0.37
CA LEU A 316 -6.37 18.94 -0.41
C LEU A 316 -6.64 18.23 -1.73
N GLU A 317 -5.58 17.80 -2.40
CA GLU A 317 -5.69 16.96 -3.57
C GLU A 317 -4.90 15.66 -3.40
N VAL A 318 -5.13 14.73 -4.32
CA VAL A 318 -4.44 13.44 -4.40
C VAL A 318 -3.59 13.43 -5.67
N ARG A 319 -2.35 12.95 -5.53
CA ARG A 319 -1.37 12.83 -6.63
C ARG A 319 -0.85 11.40 -6.66
N HIS A 320 -1.36 10.64 -7.61
CA HIS A 320 -0.95 9.26 -7.85
C HIS A 320 -0.13 9.17 -9.13
N VAL A 321 1.08 8.63 -9.06
CA VAL A 321 2.08 8.67 -10.15
C VAL A 321 1.53 8.30 -11.54
N THR A 322 0.82 7.17 -11.67
CA THR A 322 0.29 6.71 -12.96
C THR A 322 -0.86 7.59 -13.47
N LEU A 323 -1.76 8.04 -12.60
CA LEU A 323 -2.87 8.93 -12.96
C LEU A 323 -2.32 10.31 -13.35
N SER A 324 -1.40 10.87 -12.57
CA SER A 324 -0.74 12.14 -12.87
C SER A 324 0.00 12.08 -14.21
N ALA A 325 0.75 11.00 -14.49
CA ALA A 325 1.43 10.83 -15.77
C ALA A 325 0.45 10.79 -16.95
N GLY A 326 -0.66 10.05 -16.83
CA GLY A 326 -1.71 10.03 -17.84
C GLY A 326 -2.40 11.38 -18.04
N GLN A 327 -2.65 12.13 -16.97
CA GLN A 327 -3.22 13.49 -17.04
C GLN A 327 -2.27 14.49 -17.72
N ILE A 328 -0.97 14.43 -17.42
CA ILE A 328 0.06 15.24 -18.09
C ILE A 328 0.12 14.89 -19.57
N ALA A 329 0.12 13.61 -19.91
CA ALA A 329 0.11 13.15 -21.31
C ALA A 329 -1.15 13.61 -22.06
N ALA A 330 -2.32 13.56 -21.43
CA ALA A 330 -3.57 14.06 -21.99
C ALA A 330 -3.51 15.56 -22.26
N ALA A 331 -3.02 16.35 -21.29
CA ALA A 331 -2.88 17.79 -21.41
C ALA A 331 -1.85 18.18 -22.48
N ALA A 332 -0.68 17.55 -22.49
CA ALA A 332 0.35 17.78 -23.50
C ALA A 332 -0.15 17.41 -24.91
N GLY A 333 -0.80 16.25 -25.05
CA GLY A 333 -1.40 15.82 -26.32
C GLY A 333 -2.52 16.74 -26.79
N SER A 334 -3.32 17.27 -25.87
CA SER A 334 -4.42 18.20 -26.18
C SER A 334 -3.94 19.60 -26.58
N LEU A 335 -2.76 20.03 -26.11
CA LEU A 335 -2.09 21.27 -26.53
C LEU A 335 -1.28 21.06 -27.83
N GLY A 336 -0.87 19.83 -28.13
CA GLY A 336 -0.06 19.52 -29.30
C GLY A 336 1.42 19.91 -29.13
N PRO A 337 2.17 20.06 -30.23
CA PRO A 337 3.62 20.31 -30.19
C PRO A 337 4.03 21.56 -29.40
N ASP A 338 3.18 22.59 -29.35
CA ASP A 338 3.44 23.81 -28.57
C ASP A 338 3.54 23.57 -27.06
N ALA A 339 3.01 22.45 -26.55
CA ALA A 339 3.17 22.05 -25.16
C ALA A 339 4.64 21.95 -24.73
N LEU A 340 5.54 21.56 -25.63
CA LEU A 340 6.97 21.41 -25.37
C LEU A 340 7.66 22.74 -25.02
N ARG A 341 7.08 23.86 -25.45
CA ARG A 341 7.56 25.22 -25.16
C ARG A 341 7.08 25.73 -23.81
N LEU A 342 6.11 25.06 -23.18
CA LEU A 342 5.54 25.50 -21.90
C LEU A 342 6.40 25.03 -20.73
N PRO A 343 6.92 25.95 -19.88
CA PRO A 343 7.65 25.57 -18.67
C PRO A 343 6.81 24.70 -17.72
N ALA A 344 5.48 24.90 -17.72
CA ALA A 344 4.55 24.12 -16.90
C ALA A 344 4.59 22.61 -17.21
N LEU A 345 4.82 22.23 -18.48
CA LEU A 345 4.95 20.83 -18.86
C LEU A 345 6.15 20.19 -18.16
N TRP A 346 7.32 20.84 -18.23
CA TRP A 346 8.55 20.29 -17.66
C TRP A 346 8.52 20.22 -16.15
N TRP A 347 7.91 21.20 -15.48
CA TRP A 347 7.66 21.13 -14.04
C TRP A 347 6.70 20.00 -13.66
N ALA A 348 5.68 19.72 -14.48
CA ALA A 348 4.77 18.60 -14.26
C ALA A 348 5.45 17.24 -14.52
N VAL A 349 6.26 17.14 -15.58
CA VAL A 349 7.06 15.94 -15.89
C VAL A 349 8.07 15.65 -14.77
N ALA A 350 8.77 16.68 -14.27
CA ALA A 350 9.67 16.55 -13.12
C ALA A 350 8.93 16.08 -11.85
N ALA A 351 7.64 16.37 -11.72
CA ALA A 351 6.82 15.91 -10.59
C ALA A 351 6.53 14.41 -10.63
N ILE A 352 6.59 13.74 -11.79
CA ILE A 352 6.31 12.31 -11.93
C ILE A 352 7.22 11.44 -11.06
N PRO A 353 8.58 11.51 -11.16
CA PRO A 353 9.46 10.71 -10.31
C PRO A 353 9.30 11.05 -8.83
N ALA A 354 9.12 12.33 -8.47
CA ALA A 354 8.88 12.74 -7.10
C ALA A 354 7.57 12.14 -6.54
N THR A 355 6.50 12.18 -7.34
CA THR A 355 5.20 11.60 -6.98
C THR A 355 5.31 10.10 -6.78
N GLY A 356 5.96 9.38 -7.71
CA GLY A 356 6.18 7.94 -7.59
C GLY A 356 7.00 7.57 -6.36
N ALA A 357 8.10 8.29 -6.12
CA ALA A 357 8.95 8.08 -4.96
C ALA A 357 8.17 8.32 -3.66
N LEU A 358 7.38 9.39 -3.56
CA LEU A 358 6.59 9.70 -2.35
C LEU A 358 5.43 8.74 -2.13
N ASN A 359 4.68 8.37 -3.18
CA ASN A 359 3.62 7.37 -3.09
C ASN A 359 4.15 6.06 -2.50
N VAL A 360 5.29 5.58 -3.01
CA VAL A 360 5.91 4.32 -2.59
C VAL A 360 6.57 4.43 -1.22
N SER A 361 7.46 5.42 -1.03
CA SER A 361 8.28 5.52 0.19
C SER A 361 7.47 5.84 1.44
N VAL A 362 6.44 6.71 1.35
CA VAL A 362 5.59 7.05 2.50
C VAL A 362 4.74 5.84 2.89
N SER A 363 4.11 5.18 1.92
CA SER A 363 3.32 3.96 2.19
C SER A 363 4.18 2.85 2.79
N PHE A 364 5.36 2.60 2.19
CA PHE A 364 6.33 1.64 2.70
C PHE A 364 6.78 1.99 4.11
N TYR A 365 7.12 3.26 4.38
CA TYR A 365 7.61 3.71 5.68
C TYR A 365 6.60 3.41 6.80
N PHE A 366 5.33 3.73 6.59
CA PHE A 366 4.30 3.46 7.59
C PHE A 366 4.05 1.95 7.77
N ALA A 367 3.98 1.19 6.68
CA ALA A 367 3.82 -0.26 6.73
C ALA A 367 5.01 -0.95 7.43
N PHE A 368 6.24 -0.54 7.08
CA PHE A 368 7.46 -1.04 7.69
C PHE A 368 7.54 -0.67 9.16
N ARG A 369 7.21 0.57 9.54
CA ARG A 369 7.19 1.02 10.94
C ARG A 369 6.16 0.23 11.75
N LEU A 370 5.00 -0.06 11.18
CA LEU A 370 3.97 -0.89 11.81
C LEU A 370 4.48 -2.32 12.03
N ALA A 371 5.12 -2.91 11.02
CA ALA A 371 5.72 -4.23 11.11
C ALA A 371 6.87 -4.29 12.13
N LEU A 372 7.74 -3.28 12.14
CA LEU A 372 8.84 -3.14 13.10
C LEU A 372 8.38 -3.07 14.55
N ARG A 373 7.17 -2.58 14.85
CA ARG A 373 6.66 -2.60 16.23
C ARG A 373 6.51 -4.03 16.77
N ALA A 374 6.44 -5.05 15.91
CA ALA A 374 6.45 -6.45 16.30
C ALA A 374 7.88 -7.03 16.45
N HIS A 375 8.92 -6.30 16.01
CA HIS A 375 10.31 -6.78 15.96
C HIS A 375 11.25 -5.85 16.74
N SER A 376 11.90 -6.34 17.79
CA SER A 376 12.85 -5.59 18.61
C SER A 376 14.22 -5.42 17.91
N VAL A 377 14.30 -4.52 16.92
CA VAL A 377 15.55 -4.17 16.23
C VAL A 377 16.34 -3.13 17.03
N SER A 378 17.59 -3.45 17.35
CA SER A 378 18.46 -2.55 18.13
C SER A 378 18.84 -1.29 17.34
N ARG A 379 19.30 -0.23 18.02
CA ARG A 379 19.79 0.99 17.36
C ARG A 379 21.05 0.72 16.54
N ALA A 380 21.90 -0.22 16.97
CA ALA A 380 23.12 -0.63 16.28
C ALA A 380 22.82 -1.29 14.93
N ASP A 381 21.86 -2.23 14.89
CA ASP A 381 21.45 -2.92 13.65
C ASP A 381 20.97 -1.92 12.59
N ARG A 382 20.26 -0.86 13.00
CA ARG A 382 19.77 0.18 12.06
C ARG A 382 20.89 0.98 11.42
N VAL A 383 21.95 1.30 12.16
CA VAL A 383 23.11 2.02 11.63
C VAL A 383 23.84 1.14 10.62
N LEU A 384 24.03 -0.13 10.96
CA LEU A 384 24.73 -1.10 10.14
C LEU A 384 24.00 -1.38 8.81
N ILE A 385 22.66 -1.57 8.85
CA ILE A 385 21.84 -1.70 7.64
C ILE A 385 21.94 -0.46 6.75
N ARG A 386 21.83 0.75 7.34
CA ARG A 386 21.92 2.01 6.57
C ARG A 386 23.28 2.15 5.89
N ALA A 387 24.36 1.86 6.60
CA ALA A 387 25.71 1.89 6.05
C ALA A 387 25.87 0.89 4.90
N ALA A 388 25.35 -0.34 5.05
CA ALA A 388 25.43 -1.37 4.02
C ALA A 388 24.62 -1.02 2.76
N ILE A 389 23.41 -0.47 2.92
CA ILE A 389 22.60 0.03 1.79
C ILE A 389 23.31 1.17 1.06
N LEU A 390 23.86 2.14 1.80
CA LEU A 390 24.63 3.27 1.24
C LEU A 390 25.88 2.78 0.49
N ALA A 391 26.59 1.79 1.04
CA ALA A 391 27.74 1.19 0.39
C ALA A 391 27.34 0.49 -0.92
N ARG A 392 26.22 -0.26 -0.93
CA ARG A 392 25.69 -0.90 -2.14
C ARG A 392 25.25 0.13 -3.19
N TRP A 393 24.58 1.20 -2.76
CA TRP A 393 24.20 2.30 -3.65
C TRP A 393 25.42 2.93 -4.33
N ARG A 394 26.48 3.24 -3.57
CA ARG A 394 27.71 3.82 -4.12
C ARG A 394 28.46 2.87 -5.05
N ARG A 395 28.50 1.56 -4.75
CA ARG A 395 29.29 0.58 -5.51
C ARG A 395 28.54 -0.04 -6.70
N ARG A 396 27.23 -0.23 -6.58
CA ARG A 396 26.39 -0.97 -7.55
C ARG A 396 24.98 -0.38 -7.64
N ALA A 397 24.83 0.93 -7.88
CA ALA A 397 23.54 1.59 -8.02
C ALA A 397 22.62 0.91 -9.04
N THR A 398 23.17 0.46 -10.17
CA THR A 398 22.42 -0.22 -11.25
C THR A 398 21.70 -1.49 -10.80
N SER A 399 22.19 -2.17 -9.75
CA SER A 399 21.54 -3.37 -9.22
C SER A 399 20.14 -3.11 -8.64
N PHE A 400 19.86 -1.87 -8.21
CA PHE A 400 18.54 -1.45 -7.72
C PHE A 400 17.53 -1.22 -8.84
N PHE A 401 17.96 -1.07 -10.09
CA PHE A 401 17.09 -0.72 -11.22
C PHE A 401 16.97 -1.86 -12.24
N LEU A 402 18.08 -2.56 -12.49
CA LEU A 402 18.18 -3.59 -13.50
C LEU A 402 18.58 -4.93 -12.88
N PRO A 403 18.07 -6.05 -13.42
CA PRO A 403 18.56 -7.35 -13.03
C PRO A 403 20.02 -7.49 -13.48
N VAL A 404 20.93 -7.54 -12.51
CA VAL A 404 22.32 -7.95 -12.74
C VAL A 404 22.26 -9.28 -13.50
N GLY A 405 22.88 -9.32 -14.67
CA GLY A 405 23.10 -10.61 -15.31
C GLY A 405 23.89 -11.46 -14.33
N ALA A 406 23.44 -12.69 -14.10
CA ALA A 406 24.41 -13.74 -13.89
C ALA A 406 25.33 -13.65 -15.11
N GLY A 407 26.51 -13.09 -14.92
CA GLY A 407 27.59 -13.29 -15.88
C GLY A 407 27.68 -14.79 -16.08
N ARG A 408 27.69 -15.19 -17.35
CA ARG A 408 28.20 -16.51 -17.70
C ARG A 408 29.60 -16.69 -17.15
#